data_AF-A0A3S1CSE4-F1
#
_entry.id   AF-A0A3S1CSE4-F1
#
_cell.length_a   1.000
_cell.length_b   1.000
_cell.length_c   1.000
_cell.angle_alpha   90.00
_cell.angle_beta   90.00
_cell.angle_gamma   90.00
#
_symmetry.space_group_name_H-M   'P 1'
#
loop_
_entity.id
_entity.type
_entity.pdbx_description
1 polymer ?
#
loop_
_entity_poly.entity_id
_entity_poly.type
_entity_poly.pdbx_seq_one_letter_code
_entity_poly.pdbx_strand_id
1 'polypeptide(L)'
;MLTSVAGAHAQTDMVLVPADDASGGAADQGASSNAALAEDDSQAPVPFEGGQLTITQQEEYGEKVLAYDGKQLASNYDVFFDRIVEVGGIKVALVDVGDGGNQCGPAKVIVWKPEGGMIQSITVEQDECGAPPAAVSD
;
A
#
# COMPACT_ATOMS: atom_id res chain seq x y z
N MET A 1 -64.94 -1.35 -27.50
CA MET A 1 -65.62 -2.02 -26.37
C MET A 1 -65.24 -1.27 -25.10
N LEU A 2 -66.25 -0.73 -24.40
CA LEU A 2 -66.13 -0.16 -23.06
C LEU A 2 -65.90 -1.28 -22.04
N THR A 3 -65.16 -1.01 -20.97
CA THR A 3 -65.70 -0.89 -19.59
C THR A 3 -64.60 -0.50 -18.61
N SER A 4 -64.84 0.59 -17.88
CA SER A 4 -64.19 1.00 -16.63
C SER A 4 -64.81 0.29 -15.42
N VAL A 5 -64.04 0.10 -14.34
CA VAL A 5 -64.47 -0.16 -12.95
C VAL A 5 -63.44 0.58 -12.07
N ALA A 6 -63.72 1.76 -11.49
CA ALA A 6 -64.40 2.00 -10.20
C ALA A 6 -63.81 1.13 -9.06
N GLY A 7 -63.02 1.60 -8.09
CA GLY A 7 -63.26 2.72 -7.18
C GLY A 7 -63.80 2.19 -5.85
N ALA A 8 -63.00 2.25 -4.76
CA ALA A 8 -63.51 2.26 -3.38
C ALA A 8 -62.42 2.80 -2.42
N HIS A 9 -62.65 4.00 -1.91
CA HIS A 9 -62.02 4.55 -0.70
C HIS A 9 -62.94 4.26 0.50
N ALA A 10 -62.38 3.98 1.67
CA ALA A 10 -62.95 4.26 3.00
C ALA A 10 -61.83 4.10 4.05
N GLN A 11 -61.31 5.20 4.62
CA GLN A 11 -61.70 5.87 5.88
C GLN A 11 -60.83 5.42 7.06
N THR A 12 -59.80 6.22 7.40
CA THR A 12 -59.71 7.16 8.54
C THR A 12 -59.49 6.50 9.89
N ASP A 13 -58.30 6.72 10.47
CA ASP A 13 -58.23 7.31 11.81
C ASP A 13 -57.01 8.23 11.89
N MET A 14 -57.24 9.51 12.18
CA MET A 14 -56.22 10.44 12.67
C MET A 14 -56.31 10.46 14.20
N VAL A 15 -55.46 11.27 14.86
CA VAL A 15 -55.55 11.69 16.29
C VAL A 15 -54.69 10.71 17.13
N LEU A 16 -53.47 11.03 17.63
CA LEU A 16 -52.93 12.26 18.23
C LEU A 16 -51.38 12.27 18.20
N VAL A 17 -50.79 13.43 17.90
CA VAL A 17 -49.53 13.92 18.47
C VAL A 17 -49.97 14.98 19.49
N PRO A 18 -49.52 14.98 20.76
CA PRO A 18 -48.24 15.63 21.08
C PRO A 18 -47.48 15.13 22.33
N ALA A 19 -46.16 15.27 22.30
CA ALA A 19 -45.41 16.04 23.30
C ALA A 19 -43.92 16.02 22.94
N ASP A 20 -43.42 17.16 22.45
CA ASP A 20 -42.04 17.55 22.72
C ASP A 20 -41.91 17.72 24.23
N ASP A 21 -41.07 16.90 24.87
CA ASP A 21 -40.47 17.25 26.15
C ASP A 21 -39.01 16.82 26.13
N ALA A 22 -38.15 17.82 26.34
CA ALA A 22 -36.71 17.70 26.36
C ALA A 22 -36.26 16.92 27.60
N SER A 23 -35.48 15.85 27.41
CA SER A 23 -34.31 15.53 28.26
C SER A 23 -33.61 14.27 27.77
N GLY A 24 -32.29 14.35 27.64
CA GLY A 24 -31.43 13.21 27.97
C GLY A 24 -30.97 12.32 26.82
N GLY A 25 -29.85 12.71 26.20
CA GLY A 25 -28.76 11.79 25.86
C GLY A 25 -29.06 10.67 24.88
N ALA A 26 -28.83 10.93 23.60
CA ALA A 26 -28.42 9.90 22.66
C ALA A 26 -27.12 10.36 22.04
N ALA A 27 -26.05 9.61 22.31
CA ALA A 27 -24.75 9.80 21.71
C ALA A 27 -24.90 9.97 20.20
N ASP A 28 -24.33 11.05 19.67
CA ASP A 28 -23.98 11.19 18.27
C ASP A 28 -23.08 10.00 17.94
N GLN A 29 -23.70 8.89 17.55
CA GLN A 29 -23.05 7.84 16.80
C GLN A 29 -22.75 8.48 15.45
N GLY A 30 -21.69 9.27 15.43
CA GLY A 30 -20.98 9.59 14.22
C GLY A 30 -20.82 8.26 13.52
N ALA A 31 -21.52 8.12 12.39
CA ALA A 31 -21.35 7.01 11.49
C ALA A 31 -19.89 7.11 11.04
N SER A 32 -18.98 6.57 11.85
CA SER A 32 -17.67 6.14 11.41
C SER A 32 -17.99 4.97 10.51
N SER A 33 -18.35 5.31 9.28
CA SER A 33 -18.19 4.45 8.14
C SER A 33 -16.71 4.11 8.14
N ASN A 34 -16.35 3.10 8.92
CA ASN A 34 -15.21 2.26 8.63
C ASN A 34 -15.62 1.53 7.35
N ALA A 35 -15.63 2.28 6.24
CA ALA A 35 -15.24 1.72 4.97
C ALA A 35 -13.91 1.05 5.29
N ALA A 36 -13.91 -0.27 5.31
CA ALA A 36 -12.69 -1.02 5.12
C ALA A 36 -12.13 -0.49 3.81
N LEU A 37 -11.24 0.50 3.90
CA LEU A 37 -10.29 0.77 2.85
C LEU A 37 -9.69 -0.61 2.60
N ALA A 38 -9.77 -1.09 1.37
CA ALA A 38 -8.91 -2.19 0.98
C ALA A 38 -7.52 -1.73 1.38
N GLU A 39 -7.00 -2.30 2.46
CA GLU A 39 -5.60 -2.13 2.84
C GLU A 39 -4.87 -2.88 1.74
N ASP A 40 -4.68 -2.19 0.62
CA ASP A 40 -3.69 -2.48 -0.38
C ASP A 40 -2.46 -2.95 0.40
N ASP A 41 -1.89 -4.11 0.05
CA ASP A 41 -0.74 -4.78 0.70
C ASP A 41 0.56 -3.92 0.69
N SER A 42 0.40 -2.61 0.60
CA SER A 42 1.36 -1.54 0.74
C SER A 42 2.06 -1.58 2.10
N GLN A 43 3.36 -1.83 2.03
CA GLN A 43 4.25 -1.72 3.17
C GLN A 43 4.39 -0.26 3.61
N ALA A 44 4.39 -0.02 4.92
CA ALA A 44 4.67 1.30 5.48
C ALA A 44 6.07 1.81 5.06
N PRO A 45 6.27 3.14 4.95
CA PRO A 45 7.58 3.72 4.70
C PRO A 45 8.63 3.23 5.71
N VAL A 46 9.82 2.90 5.24
CA VAL A 46 10.95 2.41 6.06
C VAL A 46 11.93 3.54 6.30
N PRO A 47 12.15 3.99 7.55
CA PRO A 47 13.16 5.00 7.86
C PRO A 47 14.57 4.52 7.49
N PHE A 48 15.32 5.33 6.74
CA PHE A 48 16.68 4.98 6.30
C PHE A 48 17.51 6.25 6.12
N GLU A 49 18.71 6.32 6.71
CA GLU A 49 19.70 7.38 6.48
C GLU A 49 19.21 8.85 6.57
N GLY A 50 18.22 9.10 7.42
CA GLY A 50 17.62 10.42 7.66
C GLY A 50 16.43 10.77 6.76
N GLY A 51 16.06 9.87 5.85
CA GLY A 51 14.84 9.92 5.04
C GLY A 51 14.08 8.60 5.12
N GLN A 52 13.41 8.23 4.03
CA GLN A 52 12.55 7.04 3.99
C GLN A 52 12.58 6.33 2.64
N LEU A 53 12.59 5.00 2.70
CA LEU A 53 12.31 4.12 1.57
C LEU A 53 10.81 3.86 1.50
N THR A 54 10.25 3.99 0.30
CA THR A 54 8.82 3.73 0.04
C THR A 54 8.69 2.76 -1.12
N ILE A 55 7.72 1.85 -1.02
CA ILE A 55 7.30 0.96 -2.10
C ILE A 55 5.85 1.32 -2.42
N THR A 56 5.59 1.74 -3.65
CA THR A 56 4.25 2.17 -4.09
C THR A 56 3.85 1.47 -5.36
N GLN A 57 2.57 1.10 -5.47
CA GLN A 57 1.95 0.56 -6.67
C GLN A 57 0.83 1.51 -7.10
N GLN A 58 0.83 1.99 -8.35
CA GLN A 58 -0.20 2.94 -8.82
C GLN A 58 -1.44 2.23 -9.35
N GLU A 59 -1.27 1.02 -9.89
CA GLU A 59 -2.33 0.21 -10.47
C GLU A 59 -2.38 -1.14 -9.73
N GLU A 60 -3.57 -1.71 -9.50
CA GLU A 60 -3.79 -2.93 -8.69
C GLU A 60 -2.89 -4.12 -9.10
N TYR A 61 -2.52 -4.20 -10.38
CA TYR A 61 -1.64 -5.24 -10.94
C TYR A 61 -0.44 -4.64 -11.69
N GLY A 62 -0.12 -3.37 -11.44
CA GLY A 62 0.98 -2.65 -12.09
C GLY A 62 2.32 -2.86 -11.42
N GLU A 63 3.36 -2.26 -11.98
CA GLU A 63 4.68 -2.25 -11.37
C GLU A 63 4.69 -1.50 -10.03
N LYS A 64 5.49 -2.01 -9.11
CA LYS A 64 5.84 -1.36 -7.85
C LYS A 64 7.12 -0.55 -8.05
N VAL A 65 7.18 0.61 -7.39
CA VAL A 65 8.32 1.52 -7.44
C VAL A 65 8.96 1.61 -6.06
N LEU A 66 10.24 1.27 -5.97
CA LEU A 66 11.10 1.59 -4.82
C LEU A 66 11.61 3.03 -4.99
N ALA A 67 11.39 3.87 -3.99
CA ALA A 67 11.91 5.23 -3.97
C ALA A 67 12.54 5.59 -2.62
N TYR A 68 13.51 6.50 -2.65
CA TYR A 68 14.04 7.19 -1.47
C TYR A 68 13.63 8.66 -1.52
N ASP A 69 12.87 9.14 -0.53
CA ASP A 69 12.34 10.50 -0.48
C ASP A 69 11.69 10.95 -1.80
N GLY A 70 10.97 10.03 -2.45
CA GLY A 70 10.28 10.25 -3.73
C GLY A 70 11.17 10.11 -4.98
N LYS A 71 12.49 9.94 -4.84
CA LYS A 71 13.38 9.62 -5.96
C LYS A 71 13.38 8.11 -6.21
N GLN A 72 12.90 7.70 -7.38
CA GLN A 72 12.91 6.30 -7.81
C GLN A 72 14.34 5.73 -7.82
N LEU A 73 14.48 4.53 -7.24
CA LEU A 73 15.71 3.73 -7.22
C LEU A 73 15.58 2.49 -8.10
N ALA A 74 14.41 1.84 -8.09
CA ALA A 74 14.11 0.66 -8.90
C ALA A 74 12.58 0.54 -9.12
N SER A 75 12.18 -0.21 -10.14
CA SER A 75 10.79 -0.62 -10.32
C SER A 75 10.72 -2.03 -10.92
N ASN A 76 9.74 -2.81 -10.48
CA ASN A 76 9.35 -4.08 -11.09
C ASN A 76 8.00 -4.56 -10.52
N TYR A 77 7.47 -5.67 -11.03
CA TYR A 77 6.21 -6.26 -10.55
C TYR A 77 6.27 -6.72 -9.09
N ASP A 78 7.37 -7.36 -8.68
CA ASP A 78 7.59 -7.77 -7.30
C ASP A 78 8.69 -6.92 -6.68
N VAL A 79 8.33 -6.17 -5.64
CA VAL A 79 9.23 -5.29 -4.88
C VAL A 79 8.92 -5.44 -3.41
N PHE A 80 9.88 -5.94 -2.64
CA PHE A 80 9.72 -6.22 -1.22
C PHE A 80 10.96 -5.80 -0.43
N PHE A 81 10.76 -5.09 0.68
CA PHE A 81 11.87 -4.75 1.56
C PHE A 81 12.22 -5.95 2.45
N ASP A 82 13.46 -6.42 2.37
CA ASP A 82 13.92 -7.55 3.18
C ASP A 82 14.35 -7.06 4.57
N ARG A 83 15.38 -6.21 4.64
CA ARG A 83 15.97 -5.75 5.90
C ARG A 83 16.96 -4.61 5.71
N ILE A 84 17.36 -4.01 6.83
CA ILE A 84 18.56 -3.18 6.94
C ILE A 84 19.65 -3.95 7.69
N VAL A 85 20.87 -3.94 7.16
CA VAL A 85 22.08 -4.51 7.78
C VAL A 85 23.17 -3.45 7.84
N GLU A 86 24.24 -3.72 8.59
CA GLU A 86 25.43 -2.87 8.64
C GLU A 86 26.62 -3.62 8.02
N VAL A 87 27.32 -2.97 7.08
CA VAL A 87 28.50 -3.50 6.41
C VAL A 87 29.62 -2.47 6.55
N GLY A 88 30.69 -2.81 7.28
CA GLY A 88 31.81 -1.90 7.49
C GLY A 88 31.42 -0.56 8.14
N GLY A 89 30.41 -0.55 9.01
CA GLY A 89 29.90 0.68 9.65
C GLY A 89 28.89 1.47 8.81
N ILE A 90 28.56 1.01 7.60
CA ILE A 90 27.58 1.66 6.72
C ILE A 90 26.27 0.88 6.77
N LYS A 91 25.15 1.59 7.00
CA LYS A 91 23.82 0.98 6.88
C LYS A 91 23.49 0.70 5.42
N VAL A 92 22.96 -0.49 5.19
CA VAL A 92 22.59 -1.00 3.88
C VAL A 92 21.18 -1.54 3.96
N ALA A 93 20.27 -1.02 3.13
CA ALA A 93 18.96 -1.62 2.93
C ALA A 93 19.02 -2.61 1.77
N LEU A 94 18.44 -3.79 1.98
CA LEU A 94 18.31 -4.85 1.00
C LEU A 94 16.84 -4.94 0.56
N VAL A 95 16.60 -4.83 -0.73
CA VAL A 95 15.27 -4.88 -1.33
C VAL A 95 15.27 -5.93 -2.43
N ASP A 96 14.28 -6.81 -2.41
CA ASP A 96 14.01 -7.74 -3.49
C ASP A 96 13.25 -7.03 -4.61
N VAL A 97 13.73 -7.14 -5.85
CA VAL A 97 13.12 -6.53 -7.04
C VAL A 97 13.15 -7.54 -8.19
N GLY A 98 11.99 -7.88 -8.76
CA GLY A 98 11.93 -8.84 -9.86
C GLY A 98 10.59 -8.87 -10.60
N ASP A 99 10.56 -9.61 -11.72
CA ASP A 99 9.42 -9.69 -12.64
C ASP A 99 8.22 -10.44 -12.04
N GLY A 100 8.41 -11.09 -10.88
CA GLY A 100 7.43 -11.99 -10.27
C GLY A 100 7.34 -13.35 -10.98
N GLY A 101 6.51 -14.24 -10.45
CA GLY A 101 6.35 -15.60 -10.96
C GLY A 101 7.34 -16.61 -10.36
N ASN A 102 7.40 -17.82 -10.94
CA ASN A 102 8.12 -18.96 -10.35
C ASN A 102 9.42 -19.33 -11.08
N GLN A 103 9.81 -18.56 -12.12
CA GLN A 103 10.96 -18.90 -12.94
C GLN A 103 12.27 -18.52 -12.24
N CYS A 104 12.37 -17.28 -11.74
CA CYS A 104 13.54 -16.81 -11.01
C CYS A 104 13.16 -16.00 -9.78
N GLY A 105 14.01 -16.09 -8.76
CA GLY A 105 13.88 -15.26 -7.57
C GLY A 105 14.17 -13.80 -7.91
N PRO A 106 13.62 -12.84 -7.12
CA PRO A 106 13.90 -11.44 -7.32
C PRO A 106 15.40 -11.14 -7.16
N ALA A 107 15.91 -10.18 -7.93
CA ALA A 107 17.25 -9.67 -7.75
C ALA A 107 17.33 -8.82 -6.48
N LYS A 108 18.54 -8.70 -5.91
CA LYS A 108 18.77 -7.82 -4.76
C LYS A 108 19.19 -6.43 -5.20
N VAL A 109 18.39 -5.43 -4.85
CA VAL A 109 18.79 -4.03 -4.86
C VAL A 109 19.37 -3.68 -3.50
N ILE A 110 20.62 -3.23 -3.52
CA ILE A 110 21.36 -2.77 -2.35
C ILE A 110 21.30 -1.24 -2.34
N VAL A 111 20.80 -0.64 -1.26
CA VAL A 111 20.72 0.82 -1.10
C VAL A 111 21.57 1.25 0.10
N TRP A 112 22.43 2.25 -0.08
CA TRP A 112 23.30 2.76 0.99
C TRP A 112 23.59 4.24 0.82
N LYS A 113 24.09 4.87 1.88
CA LYS A 113 24.61 6.24 1.84
C LYS A 113 26.09 6.23 2.24
N PRO A 114 27.04 6.51 1.33
CA PRO A 114 28.42 6.69 1.72
C PRO A 114 28.57 7.94 2.60
N GLU A 115 29.59 7.97 3.43
CA GLU A 115 29.86 9.11 4.33
C GLU A 115 29.94 10.43 3.54
N GLY A 116 29.16 11.43 3.96
CA GLY A 116 29.08 12.74 3.29
C GLY A 116 28.45 12.73 1.90
N GLY A 117 27.97 11.58 1.41
CA GLY A 117 27.42 11.42 0.06
C GLY A 117 25.89 11.36 0.00
N MET A 118 25.40 11.14 -1.22
CA MET A 118 23.98 10.89 -1.52
C MET A 118 23.68 9.39 -1.53
N ILE A 119 22.41 9.03 -1.34
CA ILE A 119 21.94 7.65 -1.50
C ILE A 119 22.41 7.09 -2.85
N GLN A 120 22.99 5.90 -2.78
CA GLN A 120 23.40 5.07 -3.90
C GLN A 120 22.55 3.80 -3.90
N SER A 121 22.40 3.21 -5.08
CA SER A 121 21.81 1.89 -5.23
C SER A 121 22.52 1.10 -6.31
N ILE A 122 22.60 -0.21 -6.13
CA ILE A 122 23.03 -1.14 -7.17
C ILE A 122 22.11 -2.35 -7.18
N THR A 123 21.78 -2.84 -8.36
CA THR A 123 21.14 -4.14 -8.54
C THR A 123 22.23 -5.19 -8.68
N VAL A 124 22.22 -6.18 -7.81
CA VAL A 124 23.05 -7.38 -7.97
C VAL A 124 22.38 -8.26 -9.00
N GLU A 125 22.92 -8.24 -10.21
CA GLU A 125 22.46 -9.12 -11.28
C GLU A 125 22.63 -10.58 -10.85
N GLN A 126 21.63 -11.38 -11.17
CA GLN A 126 21.62 -12.81 -10.89
C GLN A 126 21.78 -13.53 -12.23
N ASP A 127 22.96 -14.08 -12.49
CA ASP A 127 23.21 -14.79 -13.74
C ASP A 127 22.27 -16.02 -13.81
N GLU A 128 21.62 -16.17 -14.97
CA GLU A 128 20.62 -17.18 -15.36
C GLU A 128 19.37 -17.32 -14.48
N CYS A 129 19.46 -17.15 -13.16
CA CYS A 129 18.33 -17.20 -12.21
C CYS A 129 18.65 -16.94 -10.73
N GLY A 130 19.91 -16.70 -10.38
CA GLY A 130 20.29 -16.67 -8.96
C GLY A 130 21.77 -16.88 -8.67
N ALA A 131 22.57 -17.21 -9.69
CA ALA A 131 24.00 -17.40 -9.50
C ALA A 131 24.62 -16.02 -9.27
N PRO A 132 25.23 -15.75 -8.11
CA PRO A 132 26.00 -14.53 -7.96
C PRO A 132 27.16 -14.57 -8.98
N PRO A 133 27.50 -13.43 -9.61
CA PRO A 133 28.65 -13.36 -10.48
C PRO A 133 29.90 -13.82 -9.72
N ALA A 134 30.84 -14.44 -10.43
CA ALA A 134 32.07 -14.93 -9.83
C ALA A 134 32.78 -13.79 -9.07
N ALA A 135 33.00 -13.98 -7.77
CA ALA A 135 33.70 -13.01 -6.95
C ALA A 135 35.15 -12.87 -7.43
N VAL A 136 35.59 -11.65 -7.73
CA VAL A 136 37.00 -11.34 -7.98
C VAL A 136 37.68 -11.15 -6.62
N SER A 137 38.71 -11.94 -6.33
CA SER A 137 39.61 -11.75 -5.18
C SER A 137 40.98 -11.27 -5.69
N ASP A 138 41.58 -10.28 -5.03
CA ASP A 138 43.00 -9.91 -5.15
C ASP A 138 43.80 -10.66 -4.07
#